data_AF-Q9CWK0-F1
#
_entry.id   AF-Q9CWK0-F1
#
_cell.length_a   1.000
_cell.length_b   1.000
_cell.length_c   1.000
_cell.angle_alpha   90.00
_cell.angle_beta   90.00
_cell.angle_gamma   90.00
#
_symmetry.space_group_name_H-M   'P 1'
#
loop_
_entity.id
_entity.type
_entity.pdbx_description
1 polymer ?
#
loop_
_entity_poly.entity_id
_entity_poly.type
_entity_poly.pdbx_seq_one_letter_code
_entity_poly.pdbx_strand_id
1 'polypeptide(L)'
;MVFRRYVEVGRVAYISFGPHAGKLVAIVDVIDQNRALVDGPCTRVRRQAMPFKCMQLTDFILKFPHSARQKYVRKAWEKADINTKWAATRWAKKIDARERKAKMTDFDRFKVMKAKKMRNRIIKTEVKKLQRAAILKASPKKAAVAKAAIAAAAAAAAAKAKVPARRPQDQARRLQARRLLLRRLQARRQHLLLKVRRVRRPQPRKHLLQRRLARKREATQNNKGSF
;
A
#
# COMPACT_ATOMS: atom_id res chain seq x y z
N MET A 1 -8.61 -18.96 36.72
CA MET A 1 -8.68 -17.50 37.02
C MET A 1 -9.21 -16.74 35.80
N VAL A 2 -10.15 -15.81 35.99
CA VAL A 2 -10.87 -15.09 34.91
C VAL A 2 -10.07 -13.87 34.40
N PHE A 3 -9.33 -13.18 35.27
CA PHE A 3 -8.53 -12.02 34.90
C PHE A 3 -7.18 -12.44 34.28
N ARG A 4 -6.78 -11.75 33.21
CA ARG A 4 -5.55 -12.05 32.44
C ARG A 4 -4.49 -10.96 32.48
N ARG A 5 -4.90 -9.71 32.77
CA ARG A 5 -4.02 -8.54 32.84
C ARG A 5 -4.16 -7.94 34.22
N TYR A 6 -3.03 -7.79 34.91
CA TYR A 6 -2.97 -7.31 36.28
C TYR A 6 -2.05 -6.10 36.36
N VAL A 7 -2.36 -5.18 37.27
CA VAL A 7 -1.41 -4.11 37.61
C VAL A 7 -0.26 -4.76 38.38
N GLU A 8 0.92 -4.72 37.79
CA GLU A 8 2.14 -5.30 38.37
C GLU A 8 3.36 -4.53 37.89
N VAL A 9 4.45 -4.66 38.64
CA VAL A 9 5.72 -4.01 38.33
C VAL A 9 6.26 -4.57 37.02
N GLY A 10 6.64 -3.66 36.13
CA GLY A 10 7.13 -3.97 34.80
C GLY A 10 6.07 -4.17 33.74
N ARG A 11 4.77 -4.17 34.07
CA ARG A 11 3.74 -4.27 33.04
C ARG A 11 3.71 -3.01 32.18
N VAL A 12 3.62 -3.23 30.87
CA VAL A 12 3.47 -2.16 29.89
C VAL A 12 2.00 -1.78 29.74
N ALA A 13 1.73 -0.48 29.79
CA ALA A 13 0.42 0.11 29.58
C ALA A 13 0.45 1.09 28.39
N TYR A 14 -0.69 1.22 27.74
CA TYR A 14 -0.94 2.21 26.70
C TYR A 14 -1.73 3.38 27.29
N ILE A 15 -1.24 4.61 27.12
CA ILE A 15 -1.93 5.80 27.62
C ILE A 15 -3.04 6.18 26.63
N SER A 16 -4.29 6.14 27.07
CA SER A 16 -5.44 6.43 26.22
C SER A 16 -5.73 7.93 26.09
N PHE A 17 -5.58 8.69 27.17
CA PHE A 17 -5.89 10.13 27.21
C PHE A 17 -4.96 10.86 28.19
N GLY A 18 -4.92 12.19 28.09
CA GLY A 18 -4.04 13.04 28.88
C GLY A 18 -2.83 13.56 28.07
N PRO A 19 -1.84 14.20 28.73
CA PRO A 19 -0.73 14.88 28.05
C PRO A 19 0.17 13.94 27.25
N HIS A 20 0.20 12.65 27.61
CA HIS A 20 1.01 11.62 26.95
C HIS A 20 0.15 10.60 26.18
N ALA A 21 -1.03 11.00 25.72
CA ALA A 21 -1.93 10.13 24.97
C ALA A 21 -1.24 9.49 23.76
N GLY A 22 -1.54 8.21 23.50
CA GLY A 22 -0.97 7.46 22.39
C GLY A 22 0.40 6.83 22.65
N LYS A 23 1.01 7.09 23.81
CA LYS A 23 2.34 6.55 24.15
C LYS A 23 2.24 5.27 24.99
N LEU A 24 3.29 4.46 24.93
CA LEU A 24 3.47 3.31 25.81
C LEU A 24 4.34 3.69 27.00
N VAL A 25 4.09 3.00 28.11
CA VAL A 25 4.79 3.20 29.37
C VAL A 25 4.88 1.90 30.17
N ALA A 26 5.86 1.80 31.07
CA ALA A 26 5.95 0.69 32.03
C ALA A 26 5.59 1.18 33.43
N ILE A 27 4.79 0.38 34.12
CA ILE A 27 4.52 0.55 35.55
C ILE A 27 5.79 0.19 36.30
N VAL A 28 6.37 1.15 37.01
CA VAL A 28 7.57 0.92 37.82
C VAL A 28 7.17 0.56 39.24
N ASP A 29 6.13 1.20 39.74
CA ASP A 29 5.64 1.05 41.09
C ASP A 29 4.16 1.45 41.21
N VAL A 30 3.46 0.95 42.22
CA VAL A 30 2.09 1.30 42.60
C VAL A 30 2.15 2.22 43.80
N ILE A 31 1.69 3.46 43.65
CA ILE A 31 1.75 4.47 44.71
C ILE A 31 0.55 4.29 45.64
N ASP A 32 -0.64 4.22 45.05
CA ASP A 32 -1.90 4.04 45.76
C ASP A 32 -2.87 3.25 44.86
N GLN A 33 -4.10 3.01 45.32
CA GLN A 33 -5.10 2.26 44.57
C GLN A 33 -5.44 2.88 43.21
N ASN A 34 -5.25 4.20 43.05
CA ASN A 34 -5.69 4.95 41.89
C ASN A 34 -4.53 5.39 40.98
N ARG A 35 -3.28 5.33 41.44
CA ARG A 35 -2.09 5.87 40.77
C ARG A 35 -0.91 4.91 40.83
N ALA A 36 -0.14 4.89 39.74
CA ALA A 36 1.14 4.22 39.64
C ALA A 36 2.25 5.22 39.31
N LEU A 37 3.47 4.90 39.75
CA LEU A 37 4.69 5.49 39.23
C LEU A 37 5.01 4.83 37.90
N VAL A 38 5.16 5.64 36.87
CA VAL A 38 5.27 5.17 35.49
C VAL A 38 6.47 5.79 34.80
N ASP A 39 7.13 5.03 33.93
CA ASP A 39 8.29 5.48 33.15
C ASP A 39 8.21 4.99 31.70
N GLY A 40 8.55 5.86 30.75
CA GLY A 40 8.57 5.57 29.31
C GLY A 40 9.85 6.07 28.65
N PRO A 41 11.02 5.47 28.95
CA PRO A 41 12.32 6.00 28.54
C PRO A 41 12.53 6.01 27.02
N CYS A 42 11.94 5.07 26.30
CA CYS A 42 12.03 4.94 24.83
C CYS A 42 10.89 5.67 24.10
N THR A 43 9.82 6.03 24.81
CA THR A 43 8.59 6.65 24.27
C THR A 43 8.45 8.13 24.60
N ARG A 44 9.50 8.73 25.19
CA ARG A 44 9.56 10.15 25.59
C ARG A 44 8.47 10.50 26.61
N VAL A 45 8.24 9.61 27.57
CA VAL A 45 7.46 9.89 28.78
C VAL A 45 8.43 9.89 29.95
N ARG A 46 8.58 11.03 30.62
CA ARG A 46 9.43 11.14 31.82
C ARG A 46 8.77 10.38 32.96
N ARG A 47 9.58 9.98 33.95
CA ARG A 47 9.09 9.35 35.17
C ARG A 47 8.13 10.29 35.90
N GLN A 48 6.90 9.85 36.11
CA GLN A 48 5.85 10.63 36.76
C GLN A 48 4.80 9.71 37.41
N ALA A 49 4.04 10.25 38.35
CA ALA A 49 2.83 9.60 38.84
C ALA A 49 1.72 9.70 37.77
N MET A 50 0.96 8.62 37.59
CA MET A 50 -0.11 8.56 36.61
C MET A 50 -1.30 7.73 37.10
N PRO A 51 -2.55 8.21 36.94
CA PRO A 51 -3.72 7.46 37.38
C PRO A 51 -4.01 6.23 36.51
N PHE A 52 -4.51 5.16 37.10
CA PHE A 52 -4.87 3.94 36.36
C PHE A 52 -5.97 4.17 35.33
N LYS A 53 -6.87 5.13 35.57
CA LYS A 53 -7.98 5.46 34.66
C LYS A 53 -7.51 5.89 33.27
N CYS A 54 -6.35 6.52 33.14
CA CYS A 54 -5.86 7.01 31.85
C CYS A 54 -5.02 6.00 31.06
N MET A 55 -4.70 4.85 31.65
CA MET A 55 -3.86 3.83 31.02
C MET A 55 -4.62 2.51 30.85
N GLN A 56 -4.34 1.82 29.74
CA GLN A 56 -4.91 0.53 29.40
C GLN A 56 -3.80 -0.51 29.39
N LEU A 57 -3.91 -1.53 30.22
CA LEU A 57 -2.89 -2.56 30.34
C LEU A 57 -2.73 -3.36 29.04
N THR A 58 -1.48 -3.60 28.64
CA THR A 58 -1.13 -4.47 27.52
C THR A 58 -0.70 -5.85 28.02
N ASP A 59 -0.42 -6.78 27.10
CA ASP A 59 0.03 -8.14 27.43
C ASP A 59 1.54 -8.22 27.73
N PHE A 60 2.29 -7.14 27.52
CA PHE A 60 3.74 -7.14 27.70
C PHE A 60 4.14 -6.87 29.14
N ILE A 61 5.09 -7.66 29.65
CA ILE A 61 5.67 -7.53 30.98
C ILE A 61 7.19 -7.46 30.83
N LEU A 62 7.78 -6.43 31.42
CA LEU A 62 9.22 -6.25 31.54
C LEU A 62 9.68 -6.76 32.91
N LYS A 63 10.84 -7.41 32.96
CA LYS A 63 11.41 -7.92 34.21
C LYS A 63 12.44 -6.95 34.75
N PHE A 64 12.11 -6.23 35.82
CA PHE A 64 13.01 -5.38 36.60
C PHE A 64 12.45 -5.21 38.03
N PRO A 65 13.29 -4.89 39.03
CA PRO A 65 12.82 -4.73 40.41
C PRO A 65 11.97 -3.48 40.58
N HIS A 66 11.06 -3.50 41.54
CA HIS A 66 10.27 -2.33 41.95
C HIS A 66 11.20 -1.13 42.24
N SER A 67 10.75 0.08 41.88
CA SER A 67 11.51 1.33 42.08
C SER A 67 12.87 1.42 41.36
N ALA A 68 13.13 0.58 40.36
CA ALA A 68 14.35 0.64 39.55
C ALA A 68 14.57 2.03 38.89
N ARG A 69 15.83 2.46 38.78
CA ARG A 69 16.20 3.70 38.05
C ARG A 69 15.93 3.57 36.55
N GLN A 70 15.70 4.71 35.89
CA GLN A 70 15.32 4.77 34.48
C GLN A 70 16.29 4.03 33.54
N LYS A 71 17.59 4.01 33.88
CA LYS A 71 18.62 3.27 33.12
C LYS A 71 18.31 1.77 33.00
N TYR A 72 17.80 1.14 34.06
CA TYR A 72 17.47 -0.29 34.05
C TYR A 72 16.17 -0.56 33.30
N VAL A 73 15.17 0.31 33.46
CA VAL A 73 13.91 0.24 32.70
C VAL A 73 14.17 0.38 31.20
N ARG A 74 15.04 1.31 30.79
CA ARG A 74 15.47 1.48 29.39
C ARG A 74 16.11 0.21 28.85
N LYS A 75 17.10 -0.33 29.56
CA LYS A 75 17.78 -1.58 29.18
C LYS A 75 16.80 -2.75 29.04
N ALA A 76 15.87 -2.90 29.97
CA ALA A 76 14.85 -3.95 29.90
C ALA A 76 13.89 -3.75 28.72
N TRP A 77 13.51 -2.51 28.42
CA TRP A 77 12.64 -2.15 27.30
C TRP A 77 13.27 -2.47 25.95
N GLU A 78 14.55 -2.11 25.79
CA GLU A 78 15.34 -2.36 24.59
C GLU A 78 15.62 -3.86 24.45
N LYS A 79 16.06 -4.55 25.51
CA LYS A 79 16.26 -6.02 25.50
C LYS A 79 15.00 -6.79 25.11
N ALA A 80 13.82 -6.29 25.46
CA ALA A 80 12.56 -6.93 25.15
C ALA A 80 11.95 -6.50 23.81
N ASP A 81 12.56 -5.54 23.09
CA ASP A 81 12.09 -5.00 21.80
C ASP A 81 10.59 -4.63 21.78
N ILE A 82 10.12 -3.98 22.85
CA ILE A 82 8.68 -3.70 23.03
C ILE A 82 8.11 -2.84 21.90
N ASN A 83 8.87 -1.87 21.38
CA ASN A 83 8.39 -0.99 20.32
C ASN A 83 8.06 -1.78 19.03
N THR A 84 8.92 -2.71 18.65
CA THR A 84 8.73 -3.57 17.48
C THR A 84 7.57 -4.53 17.69
N LYS A 85 7.50 -5.17 18.86
CA LYS A 85 6.40 -6.08 19.22
C LYS A 85 5.05 -5.36 19.28
N TRP A 86 5.02 -4.16 19.83
CA TRP A 86 3.82 -3.32 19.84
C TRP A 86 3.38 -2.98 18.43
N ALA A 87 4.27 -2.46 17.58
CA ALA A 87 3.95 -2.11 16.19
C ALA A 87 3.43 -3.30 15.37
N ALA A 88 3.92 -4.52 15.64
CA ALA A 88 3.43 -5.74 15.02
C ALA A 88 2.01 -6.14 15.48
N THR A 89 1.60 -5.71 16.67
CA THR A 89 0.34 -6.11 17.30
C THR A 89 -0.87 -5.55 16.53
N ARG A 90 -1.95 -6.33 16.43
CA ARG A 90 -3.19 -5.91 15.77
C ARG A 90 -3.80 -4.66 16.39
N TRP A 91 -3.56 -4.41 17.67
CA TRP A 91 -3.97 -3.19 18.36
C TRP A 91 -3.27 -1.95 17.79
N ALA A 92 -1.93 -1.93 17.75
CA ALA A 92 -1.18 -0.82 17.17
C ALA A 92 -1.53 -0.60 15.69
N LYS A 93 -1.65 -1.67 14.90
CA LYS A 93 -2.10 -1.59 13.51
C LYS A 93 -3.49 -0.97 13.35
N LYS A 94 -4.41 -1.20 14.29
CA LYS A 94 -5.73 -0.56 14.29
C LYS A 94 -5.66 0.93 14.64
N ILE A 95 -4.74 1.33 15.51
CA ILE A 95 -4.52 2.75 15.84
C ILE A 95 -3.97 3.48 14.61
N ASP A 96 -2.89 2.95 14.00
CA ASP A 96 -2.29 3.50 12.79
C ASP A 96 -3.29 3.53 11.61
N ALA A 97 -4.09 2.49 11.41
CA ALA A 97 -5.15 2.51 10.40
C ALA A 97 -6.20 3.61 10.65
N ARG A 98 -6.51 3.92 11.91
CA ARG A 98 -7.43 5.00 12.29
C ARG A 98 -6.81 6.37 11.97
N GLU A 99 -5.54 6.56 12.32
CA GLU A 99 -4.79 7.79 12.04
C GLU A 99 -4.66 8.04 10.54
N ARG A 100 -4.29 7.02 9.75
CA ARG A 100 -4.23 7.10 8.28
C ARG A 100 -5.59 7.44 7.67
N LYS A 101 -6.68 6.90 8.23
CA LYS A 101 -8.04 7.22 7.78
C LYS A 101 -8.40 8.67 8.10
N ALA A 102 -8.02 9.18 9.26
CA ALA A 102 -8.25 10.57 9.63
C ALA A 102 -7.45 11.55 8.75
N LYS A 103 -6.21 11.20 8.37
CA LYS A 103 -5.34 12.01 7.50
C LYS A 103 -5.66 11.90 5.99
N MET A 104 -6.65 11.10 5.60
CA MET A 104 -6.92 10.79 4.19
C MET A 104 -7.40 12.01 3.41
N THR A 105 -6.76 12.29 2.27
CA THR A 105 -7.14 13.41 1.39
C THR A 105 -8.41 13.10 0.60
N ASP A 106 -9.04 14.13 0.03
CA ASP A 106 -10.24 13.96 -0.80
C ASP A 106 -10.02 13.02 -2.00
N PHE A 107 -8.91 13.21 -2.71
CA PHE A 107 -8.56 12.35 -3.84
C PHE A 107 -8.34 10.89 -3.41
N ASP A 108 -7.75 10.65 -2.24
CA ASP A 108 -7.62 9.30 -1.69
C ASP A 108 -8.97 8.68 -1.35
N ARG A 109 -9.92 9.46 -0.81
CA ARG A 109 -11.30 8.99 -0.56
C ARG A 109 -11.99 8.57 -1.86
N PHE A 110 -11.81 9.30 -2.95
CA PHE A 110 -12.33 8.91 -4.27
C PHE A 110 -11.76 7.57 -4.75
N LYS A 111 -10.44 7.39 -4.67
CA LYS A 111 -9.78 6.11 -5.02
C LYS A 111 -10.29 4.95 -4.18
N VAL A 112 -10.38 5.15 -2.86
CA VAL A 112 -10.91 4.14 -1.92
C VAL A 112 -12.37 3.79 -2.26
N MET A 113 -13.20 4.77 -2.59
CA MET A 113 -14.60 4.54 -2.96
C MET A 113 -14.74 3.67 -4.20
N LYS A 114 -13.98 3.96 -5.27
CA LYS A 114 -14.03 3.19 -6.52
C LYS A 114 -13.52 1.75 -6.30
N ALA A 115 -12.40 1.57 -5.61
CA ALA A 115 -11.85 0.26 -5.30
C ALA A 115 -12.82 -0.56 -4.41
N LYS A 116 -13.39 0.05 -3.38
CA LYS A 116 -14.36 -0.58 -2.47
C LYS A 116 -15.64 -0.99 -3.20
N LYS A 117 -16.13 -0.18 -4.14
CA LYS A 117 -17.30 -0.51 -4.96
C LYS A 117 -17.08 -1.78 -5.78
N MET A 118 -15.93 -1.90 -6.45
CA MET A 118 -15.60 -3.09 -7.24
C MET A 118 -15.44 -4.33 -6.36
N ARG A 119 -14.68 -4.22 -5.25
CA ARG A 119 -14.52 -5.30 -4.26
C ARG A 119 -15.87 -5.82 -3.76
N ASN A 120 -16.76 -4.91 -3.36
CA ASN A 120 -18.08 -5.28 -2.84
C ASN A 120 -18.96 -5.96 -3.91
N ARG A 121 -18.85 -5.57 -5.19
CA ARG A 121 -19.59 -6.23 -6.28
C ARG A 121 -19.15 -7.68 -6.46
N ILE A 122 -17.83 -7.94 -6.41
CA ILE A 122 -17.26 -9.28 -6.52
C ILE A 122 -17.72 -10.14 -5.32
N ILE A 123 -17.53 -9.64 -4.09
CA ILE A 123 -17.94 -10.34 -2.87
C ILE A 123 -19.44 -10.67 -2.90
N LYS A 124 -20.30 -9.70 -3.26
CA LYS A 124 -21.75 -9.90 -3.33
C LYS A 124 -22.13 -10.98 -4.35
N THR A 125 -21.42 -11.06 -5.47
CA THR A 125 -21.65 -12.08 -6.50
C THR A 125 -21.26 -13.45 -5.97
N GLU A 126 -20.11 -13.57 -5.31
CA GLU A 126 -19.62 -14.86 -4.79
C GLU A 126 -20.45 -15.36 -3.60
N VAL A 127 -20.82 -14.48 -2.67
CA VAL A 127 -21.71 -14.81 -1.55
C VAL A 127 -23.05 -15.35 -2.05
N LYS A 128 -23.63 -14.76 -3.11
CA LYS A 128 -24.86 -15.28 -3.72
C LYS A 128 -24.70 -16.69 -4.30
N LYS A 129 -23.56 -17.00 -4.92
CA LYS A 129 -23.28 -18.36 -5.42
C LYS A 129 -23.17 -19.35 -4.27
N LEU A 130 -22.44 -18.98 -3.21
CA LEU A 130 -22.29 -19.82 -2.01
C LEU A 130 -23.64 -20.08 -1.33
N GLN A 131 -24.49 -19.06 -1.21
CA GLN A 131 -25.85 -19.22 -0.68
C GLN A 131 -26.69 -20.15 -1.55
N ARG A 132 -26.64 -20.02 -2.88
CA ARG A 132 -27.32 -20.95 -3.79
C ARG A 132 -26.81 -22.39 -3.61
N ALA A 133 -25.51 -22.58 -3.53
CA ALA A 133 -24.89 -23.90 -3.29
C ALA A 133 -25.28 -24.49 -1.92
N ALA A 134 -25.36 -23.67 -0.87
CA ALA A 134 -25.80 -24.08 0.45
C ALA A 134 -27.29 -24.51 0.44
N ILE A 135 -28.17 -23.74 -0.21
CA ILE A 135 -29.60 -24.08 -0.35
C ILE A 135 -29.76 -25.40 -1.13
N LEU A 136 -28.99 -25.60 -2.20
CA LEU A 136 -28.97 -26.84 -2.99
C LEU A 136 -28.56 -28.05 -2.14
N LYS A 137 -27.61 -27.90 -1.21
CA LYS A 137 -27.20 -28.97 -0.28
C LYS A 137 -28.22 -29.23 0.83
N ALA A 138 -28.90 -28.19 1.31
CA ALA A 138 -29.86 -28.31 2.42
C ALA A 138 -31.26 -28.79 1.99
N SER A 139 -31.60 -28.77 0.69
CA SER A 139 -32.92 -29.19 0.20
C SER A 139 -32.81 -29.93 -1.14
N PRO A 140 -32.81 -31.27 -1.16
CA PRO A 140 -32.65 -32.06 -2.39
C PRO A 140 -33.81 -31.85 -3.38
N LYS A 141 -35.03 -31.56 -2.92
CA LYS A 141 -36.17 -31.20 -3.80
C LYS A 141 -35.96 -29.88 -4.56
N LYS A 142 -35.27 -28.89 -3.99
CA LYS A 142 -34.90 -27.64 -4.69
C LYS A 142 -33.66 -27.80 -5.57
N ALA A 143 -32.84 -28.84 -5.35
CA ALA A 143 -31.68 -29.16 -6.18
C ALA A 143 -32.04 -29.65 -7.58
N ALA A 144 -33.10 -30.45 -7.72
CA ALA A 144 -33.62 -30.88 -9.01
C ALA A 144 -34.18 -29.71 -9.84
N VAL A 145 -34.99 -28.84 -9.21
CA VAL A 145 -35.61 -27.67 -9.87
C VAL A 145 -34.56 -26.62 -10.28
N ALA A 146 -33.53 -26.41 -9.45
CA ALA A 146 -32.45 -25.49 -9.78
C ALA A 146 -31.47 -26.04 -10.84
N LYS A 147 -31.22 -27.36 -10.89
CA LYS A 147 -30.50 -27.99 -12.02
C LYS A 147 -31.27 -27.84 -13.34
N ALA A 148 -32.60 -28.05 -13.32
CA ALA A 148 -33.46 -27.84 -14.49
C ALA A 148 -33.49 -26.36 -14.93
N ALA A 149 -33.53 -25.40 -13.98
CA ALA A 149 -33.51 -23.97 -14.30
C ALA A 149 -32.13 -23.49 -14.83
N ILE A 150 -31.01 -24.05 -14.36
CA ILE A 150 -29.68 -23.73 -14.87
C ILE A 150 -29.49 -24.32 -16.28
N ALA A 151 -30.00 -25.54 -16.54
CA ALA A 151 -30.02 -26.14 -17.88
C ALA A 151 -30.91 -25.33 -18.85
N ALA A 152 -32.08 -24.87 -18.41
CA ALA A 152 -32.96 -24.01 -19.20
C ALA A 152 -32.36 -22.61 -19.44
N ALA A 153 -31.65 -22.03 -18.47
CA ALA A 153 -30.96 -20.74 -18.64
C ALA A 153 -29.72 -20.86 -19.56
N ALA A 154 -29.01 -21.99 -19.55
CA ALA A 154 -27.93 -22.28 -20.49
C ALA A 154 -28.47 -22.47 -21.93
N ALA A 155 -29.61 -23.16 -22.09
CA ALA A 155 -30.31 -23.28 -23.36
C ALA A 155 -30.87 -21.93 -23.87
N ALA A 156 -31.40 -21.09 -22.98
CA ALA A 156 -31.89 -19.75 -23.32
C ALA A 156 -30.74 -18.77 -23.65
N ALA A 157 -29.56 -18.93 -23.03
CA ALA A 157 -28.35 -18.19 -23.39
C ALA A 157 -27.79 -18.62 -24.75
N ALA A 158 -27.86 -19.92 -25.08
CA ALA A 158 -27.54 -20.44 -26.41
C ALA A 158 -28.54 -19.98 -27.49
N ALA A 159 -29.83 -19.84 -27.15
CA ALA A 159 -30.85 -19.29 -28.04
C ALA A 159 -30.71 -17.76 -28.24
N LYS A 160 -30.33 -17.01 -27.20
CA LYS A 160 -30.00 -15.57 -27.32
C LYS A 160 -28.67 -15.28 -28.01
N ALA A 161 -27.76 -16.26 -28.10
CA ALA A 161 -26.60 -16.18 -28.98
C ALA A 161 -26.99 -16.29 -30.47
N LYS A 162 -28.25 -16.67 -30.77
CA LYS A 162 -28.85 -16.73 -32.11
C LYS A 162 -29.72 -15.50 -32.43
N VAL A 163 -29.38 -14.33 -31.88
CA VAL A 163 -29.79 -13.01 -32.41
C VAL A 163 -28.97 -12.77 -33.68
N PRO A 164 -29.55 -12.27 -34.81
CA PRO A 164 -28.84 -12.21 -36.07
C PRO A 164 -27.53 -11.44 -35.89
N ALA A 165 -26.43 -12.08 -36.28
CA ALA A 165 -25.11 -11.48 -36.26
C ALA A 165 -25.20 -10.10 -36.92
N ARG A 166 -24.75 -9.05 -36.21
CA ARG A 166 -24.59 -7.70 -36.81
C ARG A 166 -23.87 -7.87 -38.15
N ARG A 167 -24.46 -7.32 -39.22
CA ARG A 167 -24.06 -7.51 -40.63
C ARG A 167 -22.53 -7.63 -40.72
N PRO A 168 -21.97 -8.66 -41.39
CA PRO A 168 -20.52 -8.87 -41.49
C PRO A 168 -19.74 -7.60 -41.91
N GLN A 169 -20.41 -6.74 -42.69
CA GLN A 169 -19.95 -5.42 -43.11
C GLN A 169 -19.59 -4.49 -41.93
N ASP A 170 -20.33 -4.49 -40.82
CA ASP A 170 -20.07 -3.63 -39.66
C ASP A 170 -18.87 -4.09 -38.83
N GLN A 171 -18.66 -5.41 -38.74
CA GLN A 171 -17.48 -5.97 -38.09
C GLN A 171 -16.22 -5.70 -38.92
N ALA A 172 -16.31 -5.89 -40.24
CA ALA A 172 -15.24 -5.56 -41.18
C ALA A 172 -14.87 -4.06 -41.12
N ARG A 173 -15.86 -3.15 -41.11
CA ARG A 173 -15.63 -1.70 -40.97
C ARG A 173 -14.95 -1.32 -39.66
N ARG A 174 -15.32 -1.94 -38.54
CA ARG A 174 -14.65 -1.71 -37.23
C ARG A 174 -13.22 -2.24 -37.20
N LEU A 175 -12.96 -3.40 -37.82
CA LEU A 175 -11.62 -3.96 -37.92
C LEU A 175 -10.74 -3.10 -38.85
N GLN A 176 -11.29 -2.63 -39.97
CA GLN A 176 -10.62 -1.68 -40.85
C GLN A 176 -10.31 -0.36 -40.12
N ALA A 177 -11.27 0.20 -39.38
CA ALA A 177 -11.06 1.41 -38.59
C ALA A 177 -9.97 1.23 -37.52
N ARG A 178 -9.95 0.10 -36.81
CA ARG A 178 -8.89 -0.24 -35.85
C ARG A 178 -7.52 -0.39 -36.52
N ARG A 179 -7.44 -1.06 -37.68
CA ARG A 179 -6.20 -1.17 -38.47
C ARG A 179 -5.69 0.20 -38.93
N LEU A 180 -6.58 1.08 -39.36
CA LEU A 180 -6.27 2.46 -39.76
C LEU A 180 -5.73 3.28 -38.58
N LEU A 181 -6.34 3.15 -37.40
CA LEU A 181 -5.91 3.83 -36.19
C LEU A 181 -4.53 3.34 -35.74
N LEU A 182 -4.28 2.03 -35.79
CA LEU A 182 -2.96 1.45 -35.50
C LEU A 182 -1.90 1.91 -36.50
N ARG A 183 -2.21 1.96 -37.80
CA ARG A 183 -1.31 2.52 -38.82
C ARG A 183 -0.98 3.99 -38.55
N ARG A 184 -1.98 4.82 -38.21
CA ARG A 184 -1.78 6.24 -37.84
C ARG A 184 -0.88 6.38 -36.61
N LEU A 185 -1.07 5.54 -35.58
CA LEU A 185 -0.24 5.54 -34.38
C LEU A 185 1.20 5.10 -34.68
N GLN A 186 1.40 4.08 -35.52
CA GLN A 186 2.72 3.65 -35.96
C GLN A 186 3.44 4.73 -36.77
N ALA A 187 2.77 5.39 -37.72
CA ALA A 187 3.34 6.50 -38.49
C ALA A 187 3.73 7.67 -37.58
N ARG A 188 2.88 8.01 -36.60
CA ARG A 188 3.18 9.07 -35.62
C ARG A 188 4.38 8.72 -34.75
N ARG A 189 4.52 7.45 -34.35
CA ARG A 189 5.69 6.93 -33.62
C ARG A 189 6.96 6.99 -34.47
N GLN A 190 6.92 6.60 -35.74
CA GLN A 190 8.06 6.68 -36.66
C GLN A 190 8.49 8.14 -36.91
N HIS A 191 7.52 9.05 -37.10
CA HIS A 191 7.80 10.48 -37.25
C HIS A 191 8.46 11.08 -36.00
N LEU A 192 7.98 10.70 -34.80
CA LEU A 192 8.61 11.08 -33.53
C LEU A 192 10.05 10.54 -33.43
N LEU A 193 10.28 9.28 -33.79
CA LEU A 193 11.62 8.67 -33.80
C LEU A 193 12.56 9.37 -34.80
N LEU A 194 12.06 9.74 -35.98
CA LEU A 194 12.81 10.53 -36.97
C LEU A 194 13.13 11.93 -36.48
N LYS A 195 12.20 12.61 -35.79
CA LYS A 195 12.46 13.90 -35.13
C LYS A 195 13.57 13.75 -34.09
N VAL A 196 13.50 12.73 -33.24
CA VAL A 196 14.55 12.45 -32.22
C VAL A 196 15.90 12.14 -32.89
N ARG A 197 15.91 11.38 -33.99
CA ARG A 197 17.13 11.12 -34.78
C ARG A 197 17.69 12.37 -35.47
N ARG A 198 16.85 13.29 -35.95
CA ARG A 198 17.29 14.59 -36.50
C ARG A 198 17.91 15.47 -35.43
N VAL A 199 17.35 15.51 -34.22
CA VAL A 199 17.90 16.24 -33.07
C VAL A 199 19.23 15.63 -32.59
N ARG A 200 19.39 14.31 -32.71
CA ARG A 200 20.63 13.57 -32.40
C ARG A 200 21.60 13.42 -33.57
N ARG A 201 21.43 14.13 -34.70
CA ARG A 201 22.46 14.14 -35.74
C ARG A 201 23.71 14.79 -35.14
N PRO A 202 24.87 14.10 -35.10
CA PRO A 202 26.11 14.73 -34.71
C PRO A 202 26.40 15.84 -35.73
N GLN A 203 26.62 17.07 -35.25
CA GLN A 203 27.17 18.14 -36.08
C GLN A 203 28.44 17.60 -36.75
N PRO A 204 28.67 17.84 -38.06
CA PRO A 204 29.94 17.48 -38.67
C PRO A 204 31.04 18.15 -37.86
N ARG A 205 32.08 17.39 -37.50
CA ARG A 205 33.18 17.81 -36.63
C ARG A 205 33.96 18.96 -37.27
N LYS A 206 33.41 20.18 -37.25
CA LYS A 206 34.03 21.42 -37.76
C LYS A 206 35.40 21.64 -37.11
N HIS A 207 35.57 21.20 -35.87
CA HIS A 207 36.86 21.21 -35.16
C HIS A 207 37.94 20.32 -35.81
N LEU A 208 37.59 19.19 -36.45
CA LEU A 208 38.58 18.34 -37.14
C LEU A 208 39.03 18.97 -38.47
N LEU A 209 38.12 19.63 -39.19
CA LEU A 209 38.44 20.39 -40.39
C LEU A 209 39.28 21.63 -40.06
N GLN A 210 38.93 22.36 -39.00
CA GLN A 210 39.73 23.50 -38.52
C GLN A 210 41.13 23.04 -38.05
N ARG A 211 41.24 21.92 -37.34
CA ARG A 211 42.54 21.33 -36.98
C ARG A 211 43.36 20.91 -38.20
N ARG A 212 42.74 20.33 -39.24
CA ARG A 212 43.41 19.99 -40.50
C ARG A 212 43.91 21.24 -41.23
N LEU A 213 43.10 22.29 -41.29
CA LEU A 213 43.47 23.57 -41.92
C LEU A 213 44.56 24.30 -41.13
N ALA A 214 44.51 24.26 -39.79
CA ALA A 214 45.56 24.82 -38.93
C ALA A 214 46.90 24.10 -39.13
N ARG A 215 46.93 22.76 -39.12
CA ARG A 215 48.14 21.97 -39.44
C ARG A 215 48.69 22.28 -40.83
N LYS A 216 47.81 22.48 -41.82
CA LYS A 216 48.22 22.84 -43.19
C LYS A 216 48.81 24.26 -43.24
N ARG A 217 48.31 25.19 -42.43
CA ARG A 217 48.84 26.56 -42.29
C ARG A 217 50.20 26.58 -41.57
N GLU A 218 50.35 25.83 -40.49
CA GLU A 218 51.63 25.67 -39.78
C GLU A 218 52.70 25.06 -40.70
N ALA A 219 52.38 24.04 -41.48
CA ALA A 219 53.30 23.44 -42.46
C ALA A 219 53.75 24.44 -43.54
N THR A 220 52.87 25.37 -43.96
CA THR A 220 53.25 26.43 -44.92
C THR A 220 54.01 27.60 -44.30
N GLN A 221 53.89 27.85 -42.99
CA GLN A 221 54.65 28.89 -42.28
C GLN A 221 56.06 28.41 -41.93
N ASN A 222 56.22 27.15 -41.51
CA ASN A 222 57.54 26.57 -41.25
C ASN A 222 58.40 26.40 -42.52
N ASN A 223 57.78 26.41 -43.71
CA ASN A 223 58.49 26.34 -44.99
C ASN A 223 58.75 27.72 -45.64
N LYS A 224 58.43 28.82 -44.94
CA LYS A 224 58.69 30.21 -45.36
C LYS A 224 59.69 30.95 -44.46
N GLY A 225 60.31 30.24 -43.51
CA GLY A 225 61.31 30.76 -42.57
C GLY A 225 62.71 30.18 -42.74
N SER A 226 63.02 29.59 -43.90
CA SER A 226 64.36 29.12 -44.27
C SER A 226 64.77 29.74 -45.61
N PHE A 227 65.22 30.99 -45.55
CA PHE A 227 66.13 31.65 -46.47
C PHE A 227 67.09 32.48 -45.62
#